data_AF-A0A5C7B4J9-F1
#
_entry.id   AF-A0A5C7B4J9-F1
#
_cell.length_a   1.000
_cell.length_b   1.000
_cell.length_c   1.000
_cell.angle_alpha   90.00
_cell.angle_beta   90.00
_cell.angle_gamma   90.00
#
_symmetry.space_group_name_H-M   'P 1'
#
loop_
_entity.id
_entity.type
_entity.pdbx_description
1 polymer ?
#
loop_
_entity_poly.entity_id
_entity_poly.type
_entity_poly.pdbx_seq_one_letter_code
_entity_poly.pdbx_strand_id
1 'polypeptide(L)'
;MSDEKNLSDDLNDMLGDAKEGVKKAADKAEDFADDAKETAKEFTNDAKEVLSDGKNVAIIAHITLIGWIIALVMNNGNKTEFASFYIRQMLGLIICSFVLWFVPVVGWILNLVLIVFWIMSLVGALGGEKKETPVIGKFFQDWFKSL
;
A
#
# COMPACT_ATOMS: atom_id res chain seq x y z
N MET A 1 -36.92 -39.00 -50.17
CA MET A 1 -36.04 -39.79 -49.28
C MET A 1 -34.58 -39.32 -49.32
N SER A 2 -34.14 -38.61 -50.37
CA SER A 2 -32.79 -38.04 -50.51
C SER A 2 -32.60 -36.66 -49.85
N ASP A 3 -33.67 -35.87 -49.69
CA ASP A 3 -33.56 -34.49 -49.17
C ASP A 3 -33.41 -34.41 -47.64
N GLU A 4 -33.97 -35.34 -46.87
CA GLU A 4 -33.83 -35.38 -45.40
C GLU A 4 -32.40 -35.68 -44.94
N LYS A 5 -31.63 -36.44 -45.75
CA LYS A 5 -30.26 -36.85 -45.43
C LYS A 5 -29.25 -35.72 -45.57
N ASN A 6 -29.46 -34.81 -46.52
CA ASN A 6 -28.61 -33.62 -46.66
C ASN A 6 -28.86 -32.61 -45.53
N LEU A 7 -30.10 -32.50 -45.06
CA LEU A 7 -30.46 -31.59 -43.99
C LEU A 7 -29.90 -32.02 -42.62
N SER A 8 -29.83 -33.33 -42.36
CA SER A 8 -29.22 -33.85 -41.12
C SER A 8 -27.71 -33.67 -41.08
N ASP A 9 -27.03 -33.78 -42.23
CA ASP A 9 -25.58 -33.61 -42.32
C ASP A 9 -25.20 -32.13 -42.15
N ASP A 10 -25.93 -31.20 -42.78
CA ASP A 10 -25.76 -29.74 -42.59
C ASP A 10 -25.98 -29.33 -41.11
N LEU A 11 -26.98 -29.92 -40.46
CA LEU A 11 -27.28 -29.64 -39.05
C LEU A 11 -26.16 -30.10 -38.11
N ASN A 12 -25.54 -31.26 -38.40
CA ASN A 12 -24.42 -31.77 -37.61
C ASN A 12 -23.15 -30.92 -37.79
N ASP A 13 -22.90 -30.42 -39.00
CA ASP A 13 -21.77 -29.54 -39.30
C ASP A 13 -21.91 -28.19 -38.58
N MET A 14 -23.11 -27.58 -38.63
CA MET A 14 -23.41 -26.35 -37.87
C MET A 14 -23.29 -26.53 -36.35
N LEU A 15 -23.71 -27.68 -35.82
CA LEU A 15 -23.54 -28.01 -34.40
C LEU A 15 -22.06 -28.18 -34.04
N GLY A 16 -21.26 -28.73 -34.95
CA GLY A 16 -19.80 -28.84 -34.83
C GLY A 16 -19.14 -27.46 -34.72
N ASP A 17 -19.44 -26.58 -35.69
CA ASP A 17 -18.92 -25.21 -35.74
C ASP A 17 -19.35 -24.39 -34.50
N ALA A 18 -20.61 -24.52 -34.07
CA ALA A 18 -21.09 -23.86 -32.87
C ALA A 18 -20.33 -24.34 -31.61
N LYS A 19 -20.07 -25.65 -31.50
CA LYS A 19 -19.32 -26.23 -30.38
C LYS A 19 -17.86 -25.80 -30.39
N GLU A 20 -17.24 -25.70 -31.56
CA GLU A 20 -15.88 -25.19 -31.71
C GLU A 20 -15.78 -23.70 -31.36
N GLY A 21 -16.75 -22.89 -31.80
CA GLY A 21 -16.85 -21.47 -31.44
C GLY A 21 -17.01 -21.26 -29.94
N VAL A 22 -17.85 -22.07 -29.28
CA VAL A 22 -18.02 -22.07 -27.82
C VAL A 22 -16.73 -22.48 -27.12
N LYS A 23 -16.05 -23.54 -27.60
CA LYS A 23 -14.79 -24.00 -27.02
C LYS A 23 -13.71 -22.93 -27.11
N LYS A 24 -13.54 -22.31 -28.28
CA LYS A 24 -12.59 -21.22 -28.50
C LYS A 24 -12.89 -19.99 -27.64
N ALA A 25 -14.18 -19.69 -27.41
CA ALA A 25 -14.59 -18.63 -26.51
C ALA A 25 -14.29 -18.96 -25.04
N ALA A 26 -14.48 -20.22 -24.64
CA ALA A 26 -14.14 -20.71 -23.30
C ALA A 26 -12.62 -20.68 -23.06
N ASP A 27 -11.82 -21.22 -23.99
CA ASP A 27 -10.35 -21.21 -23.91
C ASP A 27 -9.82 -19.77 -23.78
N LYS A 28 -10.35 -18.84 -24.58
CA LYS A 28 -9.97 -17.42 -24.49
C LYS A 28 -10.39 -16.75 -23.18
N ALA A 29 -11.48 -17.19 -22.57
CA ALA A 29 -11.92 -16.70 -21.27
C ALA A 29 -11.04 -17.25 -20.13
N GLU A 30 -10.59 -18.50 -20.25
CA GLU A 30 -9.62 -19.11 -19.33
C GLU A 30 -8.27 -18.40 -19.40
N ASP A 31 -7.73 -18.18 -20.61
CA ASP A 31 -6.48 -17.43 -20.82
C ASP A 31 -6.55 -16.04 -20.18
N PHE A 32 -7.65 -15.31 -20.40
CA PHE A 32 -7.84 -13.98 -19.80
C PHE A 32 -7.94 -14.03 -18.26
N ALA A 33 -8.60 -15.06 -17.72
CA ALA A 33 -8.73 -15.22 -16.28
C ALA A 33 -7.37 -15.56 -15.63
N ASP A 34 -6.53 -16.34 -16.31
CA ASP A 34 -5.21 -16.69 -15.81
C ASP A 34 -4.23 -15.51 -15.91
N ASP A 35 -4.23 -14.74 -17.00
CA ASP A 35 -3.49 -13.48 -17.12
C ASP A 35 -3.88 -12.48 -16.01
N ALA A 36 -5.18 -12.36 -15.72
CA ALA A 36 -5.68 -11.49 -14.66
C ALA A 36 -5.23 -11.97 -13.26
N LYS A 37 -5.21 -13.28 -13.00
CA LYS A 37 -4.68 -13.84 -11.75
C LYS A 37 -3.18 -13.64 -11.62
N GLU A 38 -2.43 -13.79 -12.71
CA GLU A 38 -0.98 -13.58 -12.73
C GLU A 38 -0.64 -12.12 -12.39
N THR A 39 -1.28 -11.17 -13.08
CA THR A 39 -1.13 -9.73 -12.81
C THR A 39 -1.47 -9.37 -11.35
N ALA A 40 -2.55 -9.95 -10.80
CA ALA A 40 -2.93 -9.71 -9.41
C ALA A 40 -1.91 -10.28 -8.41
N LYS A 41 -1.30 -11.44 -8.71
CA LYS A 41 -0.25 -12.05 -7.89
C LYS A 41 1.03 -11.22 -7.95
N GLU A 42 1.44 -10.77 -9.13
CA GLU A 42 2.60 -9.88 -9.29
C GLU A 42 2.42 -8.60 -8.47
N PHE A 43 1.28 -7.91 -8.63
CA PHE A 43 0.98 -6.72 -7.82
C PHE A 43 1.01 -6.98 -6.31
N THR A 44 0.48 -8.12 -5.87
CA THR A 44 0.47 -8.48 -4.44
C THR A 44 1.88 -8.77 -3.93
N ASN A 45 2.73 -9.41 -4.74
CA ASN A 45 4.12 -9.69 -4.39
C ASN A 45 4.95 -8.41 -4.34
N ASP A 46 4.81 -7.54 -5.34
CA ASP A 46 5.47 -6.22 -5.38
C ASP A 46 5.04 -5.37 -4.19
N ALA A 47 3.74 -5.33 -3.89
CA ALA A 47 3.22 -4.67 -2.70
C ALA A 47 3.84 -5.27 -1.44
N LYS A 48 3.91 -6.60 -1.31
CA LYS A 48 4.51 -7.23 -0.13
C LYS A 48 5.99 -6.88 0.02
N GLU A 49 6.75 -6.83 -1.07
CA GLU A 49 8.16 -6.42 -1.04
C GLU A 49 8.29 -4.97 -0.56
N VAL A 50 7.57 -4.04 -1.20
CA VAL A 50 7.55 -2.62 -0.83
C VAL A 50 7.13 -2.43 0.63
N LEU A 51 6.10 -3.14 1.09
CA LEU A 51 5.57 -3.03 2.45
C LEU A 51 6.44 -3.74 3.51
N SER A 52 7.35 -4.62 3.09
CA SER A 52 8.28 -5.30 4.00
C SER A 52 9.59 -4.54 4.23
N ASP A 53 9.90 -3.57 3.38
CA ASP A 53 11.07 -2.71 3.54
C ASP A 53 10.81 -1.66 4.63
N GLY A 54 11.62 -1.70 5.69
CA GLY A 54 11.57 -0.75 6.79
C GLY A 54 11.69 0.71 6.35
N LYS A 55 12.41 0.99 5.25
CA LYS A 55 12.51 2.33 4.67
C LYS A 55 11.18 2.80 4.12
N ASN A 56 10.49 1.96 3.35
CA ASN A 56 9.18 2.27 2.80
C ASN A 56 8.14 2.42 3.90
N VAL A 57 8.16 1.55 4.92
CA VAL A 57 7.28 1.67 6.10
C VAL A 57 7.50 3.02 6.80
N ALA A 58 8.75 3.45 6.96
CA ALA A 58 9.07 4.76 7.52
C ALA A 58 8.53 5.91 6.66
N ILE A 59 8.63 5.83 5.33
CA ILE A 59 8.06 6.86 4.42
C ILE A 59 6.53 6.89 4.52
N ILE A 60 5.88 5.72 4.52
CA ILE A 60 4.42 5.59 4.67
C ILE A 60 3.94 6.23 5.98
N ALA A 61 4.73 6.12 7.05
CA ALA A 61 4.42 6.73 8.34
C ALA A 61 4.29 8.27 8.28
N HIS A 62 4.85 8.93 7.26
CA HIS A 62 4.82 10.39 7.11
C HIS A 62 3.62 10.90 6.29
N ILE A 63 2.95 10.07 5.49
CA ILE A 63 2.00 10.52 4.46
C ILE A 63 0.76 11.19 5.05
N THR A 64 0.04 10.48 5.91
CA THR A 64 -1.16 10.96 6.60
C THR A 64 -1.30 10.24 7.93
N LEU A 65 -2.25 10.63 8.78
CA LEU A 65 -2.62 9.85 9.97
C LEU A 65 -2.98 8.40 9.60
N ILE A 66 -3.67 8.19 8.48
CA ILE A 66 -4.00 6.86 7.97
C ILE A 66 -2.72 6.11 7.57
N GLY A 67 -1.80 6.77 6.85
CA GLY A 67 -0.48 6.22 6.52
C GLY A 67 0.31 5.82 7.75
N TRP A 68 0.27 6.62 8.81
CA TRP A 68 0.89 6.30 10.09
C TRP A 68 0.31 5.03 10.74
N ILE A 69 -1.02 4.88 10.75
CA ILE A 69 -1.68 3.66 11.25
C ILE A 69 -1.25 2.43 10.44
N ILE A 70 -1.25 2.55 9.11
CA ILE A 70 -0.82 1.50 8.19
C ILE A 70 0.63 1.09 8.48
N ALA A 71 1.54 2.07 8.60
CA ALA A 71 2.95 1.82 8.93
C ALA A 71 3.11 1.11 10.28
N LEU A 72 2.33 1.49 11.29
CA LEU A 72 2.34 0.82 12.59
C LEU A 72 1.93 -0.65 12.48
N VAL A 73 0.85 -0.95 11.76
CA VAL A 73 0.39 -2.33 11.54
C VAL A 73 1.42 -3.15 10.76
N MET A 74 1.99 -2.58 9.69
CA MET A 74 3.03 -3.22 8.89
C MET A 74 4.28 -3.54 9.71
N ASN A 75 4.76 -2.57 10.49
CA ASN A 75 5.91 -2.76 11.34
C ASN A 75 5.62 -3.78 12.45
N ASN A 76 4.40 -3.87 13.00
CA ASN A 76 4.08 -4.92 13.97
C ASN A 76 4.17 -6.34 13.39
N GLY A 77 3.89 -6.51 12.09
CA GLY A 77 4.04 -7.79 11.39
C GLY A 77 5.50 -8.12 11.03
N ASN A 78 6.29 -7.11 10.64
CA ASN A 78 7.71 -7.24 10.33
C ASN A 78 8.51 -6.09 10.95
N LYS A 79 8.83 -6.22 12.24
CA LYS A 79 9.45 -5.12 13.00
C LYS A 79 10.84 -4.83 12.48
N THR A 80 11.05 -3.57 12.08
CA THR A 80 12.37 -3.02 11.81
C THR A 80 12.65 -1.86 12.74
N GLU A 81 13.90 -1.73 13.19
CA GLU A 81 14.28 -0.64 14.09
C GLU A 81 14.14 0.74 13.41
N PHE A 82 14.37 0.80 12.10
CA PHE A 82 14.25 2.01 11.28
C PHE A 82 12.80 2.47 11.16
N ALA A 83 11.88 1.57 10.82
CA ALA A 83 10.45 1.91 10.76
C ALA A 83 9.92 2.28 12.15
N SER A 84 10.26 1.50 13.18
CA SER A 84 9.84 1.77 14.56
C SER A 84 10.29 3.17 15.03
N PHE A 85 11.51 3.58 14.67
CA PHE A 85 12.02 4.93 14.96
C PHE A 85 11.13 6.03 14.37
N TYR A 86 10.81 5.94 13.07
CA TYR A 86 10.00 6.95 12.38
C TYR A 86 8.52 6.91 12.76
N ILE A 87 7.98 5.73 13.09
CA ILE A 87 6.61 5.58 13.62
C ILE A 87 6.48 6.32 14.97
N ARG A 88 7.45 6.15 15.88
CA ARG A 88 7.48 6.86 17.18
C ARG A 88 7.63 8.36 17.01
N GLN A 89 8.52 8.79 16.11
CA GLN A 89 8.78 10.20 15.84
C GLN A 89 7.55 10.90 15.24
N MET A 90 6.91 10.27 14.26
CA MET A 90 5.69 10.79 13.64
C MET A 90 4.52 10.85 14.62
N LEU A 91 4.37 9.85 15.50
CA LEU A 91 3.35 9.89 16.54
C LEU A 91 3.52 11.11 17.45
N GLY A 92 4.75 11.38 17.88
CA GLY A 92 5.06 12.57 18.67
C GLY A 92 4.71 13.86 17.97
N LEU A 93 5.09 14.01 16.69
CA LEU A 93 4.77 15.19 15.89
C LEU A 93 3.26 15.37 15.69
N ILE A 94 2.52 14.30 15.41
CA ILE A 94 1.06 14.31 15.25
C ILE A 94 0.39 14.77 16.56
N ILE A 95 0.79 14.20 17.70
CA ILE A 95 0.22 14.57 19.01
C ILE A 95 0.52 16.03 19.35
N CYS A 96 1.78 16.47 19.18
CA CYS A 96 2.15 17.87 19.42
C CYS A 96 1.35 18.82 18.52
N SER A 97 1.23 18.50 17.23
CA SER A 97 0.48 19.31 16.26
C SER A 97 -1.00 19.41 16.63
N PHE A 98 -1.61 18.28 17.02
CA PHE A 98 -2.99 18.19 17.46
C PHE A 98 -3.26 19.01 18.73
N VAL A 99 -2.37 18.94 19.73
CA VAL A 99 -2.51 19.72 20.98
C VAL A 99 -2.40 21.23 20.70
N LEU A 100 -1.42 21.64 19.89
CA LEU A 100 -1.21 23.04 19.55
C LEU A 100 -2.34 23.64 18.69
N TRP A 101 -3.13 22.81 18.00
CA TRP A 101 -4.28 23.25 17.23
C TRP A 101 -5.32 24.00 18.09
N PHE A 102 -5.47 23.60 19.36
CA PHE A 102 -6.43 24.19 20.30
C PHE A 102 -5.93 25.49 20.96
N VAL A 103 -4.68 25.91 20.71
CA VAL A 103 -4.10 27.15 21.25
C VAL A 103 -4.09 28.21 20.13
N PRO A 104 -5.00 29.19 20.16
CA PRO A 104 -5.09 30.19 19.09
C PRO A 104 -3.81 31.03 18.99
N VAL A 105 -3.50 31.48 17.78
CA VAL A 105 -2.35 32.36 17.46
C VAL A 105 -0.98 31.71 17.73
N VAL A 106 -0.60 31.51 18.99
CA VAL A 106 0.71 30.94 19.37
C VAL A 106 0.84 29.49 18.92
N GLY A 107 -0.19 28.66 19.14
CA GLY A 107 -0.18 27.26 18.74
C GLY A 107 -0.14 27.08 17.23
N TRP A 108 -0.79 27.97 16.49
CA TRP A 108 -0.74 27.98 15.02
C TRP A 108 0.65 28.32 14.49
N ILE A 109 1.32 29.32 15.08
CA ILE A 109 2.71 29.66 14.72
C ILE A 109 3.65 28.50 15.02
N LEU A 110 3.54 27.88 16.21
CA LEU A 110 4.36 26.72 16.57
C LEU A 110 4.07 25.50 15.68
N ASN A 111 2.84 25.34 15.20
CA ASN A 111 2.50 24.29 14.23
C ASN A 111 3.28 24.44 12.91
N LEU A 112 3.59 25.66 12.46
CA LEU A 112 4.46 25.86 11.29
C LEU A 112 5.88 25.33 11.53
N VAL A 113 6.40 25.46 12.76
CA VAL A 113 7.70 24.88 13.14
C VAL A 113 7.63 23.35 13.14
N LEU A 114 6.52 22.77 13.61
CA LEU A 114 6.32 21.32 13.55
C LEU A 114 6.25 20.80 12.11
N ILE A 115 5.74 21.57 11.16
CA ILE A 115 5.80 21.21 9.73
C ILE A 115 7.25 21.15 9.25
N VAL A 116 8.11 22.09 9.66
CA VAL A 116 9.56 22.02 9.35
C VAL A 116 10.18 20.76 9.95
N PHE A 117 9.82 20.41 11.17
CA PHE A 117 10.28 19.19 11.84
C PHE A 117 9.80 17.91 11.14
N TRP A 118 8.57 17.91 10.63
CA TRP A 118 8.02 16.83 9.81
C TRP A 118 8.80 16.68 8.49
N ILE A 119 9.13 17.78 7.80
CA ILE A 119 9.95 17.74 6.58
C ILE A 119 11.34 17.16 6.87
N MET A 120 12.01 17.61 7.94
CA MET A 120 13.32 17.07 8.32
C MET A 120 13.27 15.58 8.65
N SER A 121 12.22 15.15 9.34
CA SER A 121 11.97 13.73 9.62
C SER A 121 11.84 12.93 8.32
N LEU A 122 11.02 13.42 7.38
CA LEU A 122 10.82 12.79 6.08
C LEU A 122 12.12 12.70 5.26
N VAL A 123 12.93 13.77 5.25
CA VAL A 123 14.24 13.77 4.58
C VAL A 123 15.17 12.72 5.17
N GLY A 124 15.18 12.55 6.50
CA GLY A 124 15.92 11.47 7.14
C GLY A 124 15.44 10.08 6.71
N ALA A 125 14.12 9.87 6.65
CA ALA A 125 13.52 8.61 6.21
C ALA A 125 13.91 8.28 4.76
N LEU A 126 13.84 9.26 3.86
CA LEU A 126 14.28 9.14 2.47
C LEU A 126 15.79 8.85 2.35
N GLY A 127 16.60 9.44 3.23
CA GLY A 127 18.04 9.23 3.32
C GLY A 127 18.44 7.89 3.93
N GLY A 128 17.52 7.14 4.54
CA GLY A 128 17.85 5.88 5.22
C GLY A 128 18.61 6.06 6.53
N GLU A 129 18.64 7.27 7.09
CA GLU A 129 19.35 7.60 8.33
C GLU A 129 18.33 7.95 9.43
N LYS A 130 18.49 7.42 10.64
CA LYS A 130 17.63 7.76 11.78
C LYS A 130 17.95 9.18 12.27
N LYS A 131 17.24 10.18 11.75
CA LYS A 131 17.39 11.59 12.14
C LYS A 131 16.33 12.00 13.14
N GLU A 132 16.75 12.16 14.40
CA GLU A 132 15.87 12.67 15.44
C GLU A 132 15.49 14.12 15.19
N THR A 133 14.23 14.45 15.44
CA THR A 133 13.75 15.82 15.37
C THR A 133 14.51 16.63 16.42
N PRO A 134 15.11 17.79 16.06
CA PRO A 134 15.82 18.61 17.03
C PRO A 134 14.95 18.96 18.24
N VAL A 135 15.55 19.03 19.42
CA VAL A 135 14.92 19.40 20.70
C VAL A 135 13.93 18.36 21.26
N ILE A 136 13.03 17.82 20.43
CA ILE A 136 11.90 17.01 20.89
C ILE A 136 11.95 15.53 20.49
N GLY A 137 12.80 15.16 19.53
CA GLY A 137 12.88 13.81 18.97
C GLY A 137 13.20 12.74 20.01
N LYS A 138 14.16 13.00 20.90
CA LYS A 138 14.53 12.08 21.98
C LYS A 138 13.37 11.74 22.90
N PHE A 139 12.55 12.74 23.26
CA PHE A 139 11.36 12.50 24.09
C PHE A 139 10.37 11.57 23.41
N PHE A 140 10.17 11.71 22.09
CA PHE A 140 9.29 10.82 21.34
C PHE A 140 9.81 9.38 21.34
N GLN A 141 11.12 9.19 21.15
CA GLN A 141 11.71 7.85 21.18
C GLN A 141 11.56 7.19 22.55
N ASP A 142 11.68 7.97 23.64
CA ASP A 142 11.55 7.48 25.01
C ASP A 142 10.10 7.21 25.41
N TRP A 143 9.16 8.12 25.10
CA TRP A 143 7.74 8.00 25.44
C TRP A 143 7.07 6.85 24.69
N PHE A 144 7.44 6.63 23.44
CA PHE A 144 6.80 5.65 22.57
C PHE A 144 7.66 4.40 22.34
N LYS A 145 8.69 4.15 23.17
CA LYS A 145 9.63 3.03 23.03
C LYS A 145 9.02 1.62 22.94
N SER A 146 7.75 1.45 23.32
CA SER A 146 7.04 0.17 23.23
C SER A 146 6.44 -0.11 21.84
N LEU A 147 6.36 0.89 20.96
CA LEU A 147 5.94 0.73 19.57
C LEU A 147 7.09 0.20 18.72
#